data_AF-A0AAU3QYD2-F1
#
_entry.id   AF-A0AAU3QYD2-F1
#
_cell.length_a   1.000
_cell.length_b   1.000
_cell.length_c   1.000
_cell.angle_alpha   90.00
_cell.angle_beta   90.00
_cell.angle_gamma   90.00
#
_symmetry.space_group_name_H-M   'P 1'
#
loop_
_entity.id
_entity.type
_entity.pdbx_description
1 polymer ?
#
loop_
_entity_poly.entity_id
_entity_poly.type
_entity_poly.pdbx_seq_one_letter_code
_entity_poly.pdbx_strand_id
1 'polypeptide(L)'
;MTDELGRVLLVKPTYRRQWLLPGGGAEPGEGPGQVFRREVHEELGLLRTPGEVLAVNWVAPGHPDVAANLPFPGEVRYVLDGGTLTEQDIESLRLPADELRGYEFLDSRAAAERMIPVDAQLMLAALRARLSGTTAHLDGGRHVGAVPPLDLHEVHTRPRNGRDWPWHPDRVPDRLPVPQAWGWLFAPDAGLSW
;
A
#
# COMPACT_ATOMS: atom_id res chain seq x y z
N MET A 1 1.50 3.20 5.29
CA MET A 1 0.92 4.50 5.67
C MET A 1 0.40 5.20 4.43
N THR A 2 -0.62 6.05 4.57
CA THR A 2 -1.06 6.97 3.51
C THR A 2 -1.11 8.39 4.04
N ASP A 3 -1.21 9.40 3.18
CA ASP A 3 -1.69 10.72 3.62
C ASP A 3 -3.23 10.78 3.66
N GLU A 4 -3.76 11.93 4.05
CA GLU A 4 -5.21 12.19 4.13
C GLU A 4 -5.93 12.10 2.78
N LEU A 5 -5.19 12.19 1.67
CA LEU A 5 -5.71 12.01 0.32
C LEU A 5 -5.66 10.54 -0.14
N GLY A 6 -5.18 9.62 0.71
CA GLY A 6 -5.06 8.21 0.40
C GLY A 6 -3.89 7.85 -0.52
N ARG A 7 -2.93 8.76 -0.69
CA ARG A 7 -1.67 8.49 -1.42
C ARG A 7 -0.73 7.69 -0.53
N VAL A 8 -0.07 6.68 -1.10
CA VAL A 8 0.84 5.77 -0.41
C VAL A 8 2.18 6.46 -0.18
N LEU A 9 2.69 6.39 1.06
CA LEU A 9 4.06 6.80 1.38
C LEU A 9 5.05 5.75 0.83
N LEU A 10 5.94 6.19 -0.07
CA LEU A 10 7.13 5.44 -0.44
C LEU A 10 8.39 6.17 0.02
N VAL A 11 9.42 5.40 0.37
CA VAL A 11 10.76 5.89 0.70
C VAL A 11 11.77 5.51 -0.37
N LYS A 12 12.84 6.29 -0.46
CA LYS A 12 13.89 6.13 -1.44
C LYS A 12 15.22 5.76 -0.81
N PRO A 13 15.62 4.47 -0.85
CA PRO A 13 16.94 4.08 -0.37
C PRO A 13 18.08 4.69 -1.20
N THR A 14 19.22 4.89 -0.56
CA THR A 14 20.46 5.41 -1.15
C THR A 14 21.14 4.39 -2.07
N TYR A 15 20.97 3.09 -1.80
CA TYR A 15 21.70 1.99 -2.45
C TYR A 15 20.99 1.32 -3.64
N ARG A 16 19.71 1.59 -3.90
CA ARG A 16 18.96 0.98 -5.04
C ARG A 16 18.15 1.99 -5.84
N ARG A 17 17.74 1.62 -7.06
CA ARG A 17 17.00 2.50 -8.00
C ARG A 17 15.49 2.51 -7.79
N GLN A 18 14.94 1.48 -7.17
CA GLN A 18 13.51 1.36 -6.89
C GLN A 18 13.13 2.03 -5.56
N TRP A 19 11.86 2.35 -5.42
CA TRP A 19 11.25 2.85 -4.20
C TRP A 19 10.59 1.70 -3.44
N LEU A 20 10.34 1.90 -2.14
CA LEU A 20 9.82 0.87 -1.25
C LEU A 20 8.78 1.45 -0.30
N LEU A 21 8.00 0.57 0.33
CA LEU A 21 7.36 0.89 1.59
C LEU A 21 8.43 1.10 2.68
N PRO A 22 8.20 2.01 3.65
CA PRO A 22 9.03 2.09 4.84
C PRO A 22 9.07 0.74 5.57
N GLY A 23 10.24 0.36 6.06
CA GLY A 23 10.46 -0.91 6.74
C GLY A 23 11.78 -1.59 6.39
N GLY A 24 12.10 -2.60 7.20
CA GLY A 24 13.33 -3.36 7.06
C GLY A 24 13.19 -4.77 7.65
N GLY A 25 14.33 -5.44 7.76
CA GLY A 25 14.41 -6.81 8.27
C GLY A 25 14.21 -6.87 9.78
N ALA A 26 13.70 -8.01 10.27
CA ALA A 26 13.66 -8.27 11.69
C ALA A 26 15.06 -8.51 12.26
N GLU A 27 15.34 -7.94 13.42
CA GLU A 27 16.51 -8.31 14.23
C GLU A 27 16.23 -9.58 15.06
N PRO A 28 17.27 -10.27 15.58
CA PRO A 28 17.08 -11.46 16.40
C PRO A 28 16.14 -11.23 17.59
N GLY A 29 15.03 -11.97 17.61
CA GLY A 29 14.02 -11.90 18.67
C GLY A 29 12.90 -10.89 18.43
N GLU A 30 12.93 -10.13 17.33
CA GLU A 30 11.85 -9.19 17.00
C GLU A 30 10.65 -9.89 16.34
N GLY A 31 9.45 -9.60 16.85
CA GLY A 31 8.20 -9.87 16.14
C GLY A 31 7.83 -8.72 15.18
N PRO A 32 6.89 -8.92 14.23
CA PRO A 32 6.54 -7.91 13.22
C PRO A 32 6.14 -6.54 13.78
N GLY A 33 5.46 -6.51 14.94
CA GLY A 33 5.08 -5.26 15.58
C GLY A 33 6.24 -4.53 16.28
N GLN A 34 7.34 -5.21 16.62
CA GLN A 34 8.57 -4.58 17.11
C GLN A 34 9.34 -3.98 15.94
N VAL A 35 9.53 -4.77 14.87
CA VAL A 35 10.13 -4.31 13.61
C VAL A 35 9.44 -3.04 13.12
N PHE A 36 8.10 -3.07 13.02
CA PHE A 36 7.33 -1.90 12.59
C PHE A 36 7.66 -0.64 13.42
N ARG A 37 7.69 -0.75 14.76
CA ARG A 37 7.94 0.41 15.63
C ARG A 37 9.35 0.95 15.47
N ARG A 38 10.34 0.05 15.41
CA ARG A 38 11.75 0.40 15.22
C ARG A 38 11.95 1.08 13.87
N GLU A 39 11.58 0.42 12.80
CA GLU A 39 11.76 0.92 11.42
C GLU A 39 11.04 2.25 11.19
N VAL A 40 9.79 2.39 11.65
CA VAL A 40 9.07 3.67 11.52
C VAL A 40 9.74 4.79 12.32
N HIS A 41 10.34 4.47 13.47
CA HIS A 41 11.08 5.46 14.23
C HIS A 41 12.40 5.82 13.55
N GLU A 42 13.17 4.83 13.12
CA GLU A 42 14.48 5.00 12.50
C GLU A 42 14.40 5.69 11.14
N GLU A 43 13.50 5.24 10.26
CA GLU A 43 13.39 5.75 8.90
C GLU A 43 12.61 7.06 8.81
N LEU A 44 11.61 7.28 9.67
CA LEU A 44 10.65 8.39 9.53
C LEU A 44 10.65 9.36 10.72
N GLY A 45 11.30 9.02 11.83
CA GLY A 45 11.28 9.81 13.06
C GLY A 45 9.94 9.80 13.80
N LEU A 46 9.02 8.91 13.42
CA LEU A 46 7.66 8.85 13.98
C LEU A 46 7.54 7.77 15.04
N LEU A 47 6.72 8.02 16.06
CA LEU A 47 6.27 7.00 17.01
C LEU A 47 4.85 6.56 16.62
N ARG A 48 4.71 5.30 16.20
CA ARG A 48 3.44 4.71 15.74
C ARG A 48 3.23 3.33 16.34
N THR A 49 1.96 3.02 16.63
CA THR A 49 1.54 1.66 16.95
C THR A 49 1.10 0.97 15.67
N PRO A 50 1.55 -0.26 15.38
CA PRO A 50 1.06 -1.00 14.22
C PRO A 50 -0.44 -1.28 14.36
N GLY A 51 -1.19 -1.07 13.28
CA GLY A 51 -2.55 -1.57 13.13
C GLY A 51 -2.59 -3.01 12.62
N GLU A 52 -3.63 -3.32 11.86
CA GLU A 52 -3.87 -4.65 11.30
C GLU A 52 -2.77 -5.10 10.33
N VAL A 53 -2.61 -6.42 10.17
CA VAL A 53 -1.78 -7.00 9.11
C VAL A 53 -2.56 -6.92 7.80
N LEU A 54 -2.08 -6.09 6.87
CA LEU A 54 -2.73 -5.87 5.57
C LEU A 54 -2.32 -6.93 4.54
N ALA A 55 -1.07 -7.40 4.60
CA ALA A 55 -0.60 -8.45 3.71
C ALA A 55 0.54 -9.27 4.33
N VAL A 56 0.58 -10.55 3.95
CA VAL A 56 1.71 -11.46 4.16
C VAL A 56 2.11 -12.03 2.81
N ASN A 57 3.40 -11.93 2.46
CA ASN A 57 3.91 -12.45 1.19
C ASN A 57 5.15 -13.31 1.42
N TRP A 58 5.10 -14.56 0.96
CA TRP A 58 6.29 -15.40 0.85
C TRP A 58 7.02 -15.10 -0.46
N VAL A 59 8.34 -14.95 -0.40
CA VAL A 59 9.18 -14.80 -1.59
C VAL A 59 10.30 -15.83 -1.57
N ALA A 60 10.26 -16.75 -2.53
CA ALA A 60 11.25 -17.81 -2.66
C ALA A 60 12.61 -17.29 -3.17
N PRO A 61 13.73 -17.96 -2.81
CA PRO A 61 15.02 -17.73 -3.44
C PRO A 61 14.94 -17.90 -4.95
N GLY A 62 15.59 -17.02 -5.70
CA GLY A 62 15.57 -17.07 -7.17
C GLY A 62 14.28 -16.56 -7.81
N HIS A 63 13.36 -15.95 -7.05
CA HIS A 63 12.25 -15.19 -7.63
C HIS A 63 12.79 -14.17 -8.65
N PRO A 64 12.19 -14.00 -9.85
CA PRO A 64 12.75 -13.16 -10.92
C PRO A 64 13.05 -11.71 -10.53
N ASP A 65 12.26 -11.17 -9.59
CA ASP A 65 12.41 -9.79 -9.10
C ASP A 65 13.37 -9.65 -7.91
N VAL A 66 13.89 -10.75 -7.35
CA VAL A 66 14.74 -10.75 -6.16
C VAL A 66 16.10 -11.38 -6.48
N ALA A 67 17.15 -10.91 -5.80
CA ALA A 67 18.49 -11.45 -5.99
C ALA A 67 18.52 -12.95 -5.73
N ALA A 68 19.12 -13.72 -6.65
CA ALA A 68 19.15 -15.18 -6.55
C ALA A 68 20.01 -15.71 -5.38
N ASN A 69 20.93 -14.89 -4.87
CA ASN A 69 21.88 -15.23 -3.82
C ASN A 69 21.47 -14.69 -2.44
N LEU A 70 20.20 -14.85 -2.07
CA LEU A 70 19.77 -14.57 -0.69
C LEU A 70 20.48 -15.53 0.28
N PRO A 71 21.03 -15.05 1.41
CA PRO A 71 21.64 -15.90 2.42
C PRO A 71 20.60 -16.64 3.30
N PHE A 72 19.34 -16.67 2.87
CA PHE A 72 18.20 -17.25 3.58
C PHE A 72 17.36 -18.10 2.62
N PRO A 73 16.58 -19.08 3.14
CA PRO A 73 15.76 -19.98 2.33
C PRO A 73 14.53 -19.33 1.69
N GLY A 74 14.37 -18.02 1.86
CA GLY A 74 13.29 -17.18 1.36
C GLY A 74 12.93 -16.11 2.42
N GLU A 75 11.97 -15.26 2.08
CA GLU A 75 11.57 -14.12 2.92
C GLU A 75 10.06 -14.12 3.11
N VAL A 76 9.60 -13.96 4.36
CA VAL A 76 8.20 -13.63 4.65
C VAL A 76 8.12 -12.13 4.91
N ARG A 77 7.39 -11.42 4.06
CA ARG A 77 7.15 -9.97 4.17
C ARG A 77 5.79 -9.71 4.81
N TYR A 78 5.79 -8.90 5.86
CA TYR A 78 4.57 -8.39 6.49
C TYR A 78 4.37 -6.93 6.12
N VAL A 79 3.15 -6.56 5.73
CA VAL A 79 2.74 -5.15 5.63
C VAL A 79 1.71 -4.89 6.72
N LEU A 80 2.07 -4.05 7.69
CA LEU A 80 1.18 -3.62 8.76
C LEU A 80 0.61 -2.23 8.43
N ASP A 81 -0.64 -1.99 8.84
CA ASP A 81 -1.26 -0.68 8.69
C ASP A 81 -0.60 0.33 9.64
N GLY A 82 0.17 1.26 9.07
CA GLY A 82 0.75 2.38 9.82
C GLY A 82 -0.17 3.60 9.95
N GLY A 83 -1.40 3.51 9.44
CA GLY A 83 -2.40 4.56 9.52
C GLY A 83 -2.23 5.66 8.46
N THR A 84 -2.95 6.75 8.72
CA THR A 84 -2.98 7.95 7.88
C THR A 84 -2.15 9.05 8.54
N LEU A 85 -1.26 9.67 7.78
CA LEU A 85 -0.40 10.77 8.22
C LEU A 85 -1.07 12.10 7.91
N THR A 86 -1.15 12.94 8.94
CA THR A 86 -1.60 14.34 8.83
C THR A 86 -0.50 15.21 8.22
N GLU A 87 -0.85 16.44 7.82
CA GLU A 87 0.14 17.42 7.37
C GLU A 87 1.24 17.65 8.42
N GLN A 88 0.86 17.75 9.70
CA GLN A 88 1.82 17.91 10.81
C GLN A 88 2.77 16.72 10.93
N ASP A 89 2.28 15.49 10.74
CA ASP A 89 3.13 14.31 10.75
C ASP A 89 4.15 14.36 9.61
N ILE A 90 3.71 14.75 8.42
CA ILE A 90 4.55 14.84 7.22
C ILE A 90 5.66 15.88 7.40
N GLU A 91 5.35 17.05 7.96
CA GLU A 91 6.35 18.08 8.29
C GLU A 91 7.37 17.62 9.34
N SER A 92 6.96 16.70 10.22
CA SER A 92 7.81 16.15 11.28
C SER A 92 8.72 15.01 10.81
N LEU A 93 8.55 14.50 9.58
CA LEU A 93 9.36 13.39 9.06
C LEU A 93 10.86 13.69 9.11
N ARG A 94 11.65 12.74 9.61
CA ARG A 94 13.11 12.80 9.62
C ARG A 94 13.67 11.52 9.03
N LEU A 95 14.34 11.64 7.88
CA LEU A 95 14.96 10.52 7.20
C LEU A 95 16.44 10.38 7.63
N PRO A 96 16.92 9.16 7.89
CA PRO A 96 18.34 8.88 8.06
C PRO A 96 19.04 9.07 6.70
N ALA A 97 19.86 10.13 6.56
CA ALA A 97 20.40 10.55 5.26
C ALA A 97 21.41 9.56 4.64
N ASP A 98 21.99 8.69 5.45
CA ASP A 98 22.86 7.59 5.04
C ASP A 98 22.09 6.43 4.42
N GLU A 99 20.83 6.23 4.81
CA GLU A 99 19.99 5.14 4.33
C GLU A 99 18.95 5.59 3.30
N LEU A 100 18.27 6.72 3.54
CA LEU A 100 17.17 7.22 2.73
C LEU A 100 17.48 8.62 2.20
N ARG A 101 17.31 8.80 0.89
CA ARG A 101 17.55 10.08 0.20
C ARG A 101 16.27 10.86 -0.14
N GLY A 102 15.10 10.36 0.26
CA GLY A 102 13.83 11.03 0.03
C GLY A 102 12.61 10.16 0.32
N TYR A 103 11.45 10.80 0.36
CA TYR A 103 10.13 10.16 0.45
C TYR A 103 9.16 10.84 -0.52
N GLU A 104 8.10 10.14 -0.91
CA GLU A 104 7.05 10.67 -1.77
C GLU A 104 5.70 10.05 -1.42
N PHE A 105 4.62 10.84 -1.48
CA PHE A 105 3.24 10.36 -1.38
C PHE A 105 2.63 10.28 -2.77
N LEU A 106 2.33 9.05 -3.22
CA LEU A 106 1.91 8.75 -4.59
C LEU A 106 0.54 8.08 -4.63
N ASP A 107 -0.26 8.36 -5.66
CA ASP A 107 -1.42 7.50 -5.93
C ASP A 107 -0.97 6.06 -6.21
N SER A 108 -1.86 5.08 -6.04
CA SER A 108 -1.42 3.68 -6.02
C SER A 108 -0.87 3.19 -7.36
N ARG A 109 -1.26 3.81 -8.48
CA ARG A 109 -0.68 3.49 -9.79
C ARG A 109 0.73 4.06 -9.91
N ALA A 110 0.90 5.35 -9.63
CA ALA A 110 2.21 6.00 -9.67
C ALA A 110 3.19 5.36 -8.69
N ALA A 111 2.72 4.93 -7.52
CA ALA A 111 3.51 4.16 -6.55
C ALA A 111 3.99 2.83 -7.14
N ALA A 112 3.09 2.04 -7.73
CA ALA A 112 3.42 0.74 -8.32
C ALA A 112 4.48 0.86 -9.42
N GLU A 113 4.42 1.91 -10.25
CA GLU A 113 5.39 2.17 -11.32
C GLU A 113 6.82 2.48 -10.83
N ARG A 114 7.00 2.79 -9.53
CA ARG A 114 8.31 3.10 -8.92
C ARG A 114 8.98 1.91 -8.24
N MET A 115 8.26 0.82 -8.06
CA MET A 115 8.69 -0.36 -7.31
C MET A 115 9.11 -1.49 -8.25
N ILE A 116 9.80 -2.51 -7.73
CA ILE A 116 9.88 -3.78 -8.45
C ILE A 116 8.50 -4.46 -8.49
N PRO A 117 8.21 -5.31 -9.48
CA PRO A 117 6.87 -5.87 -9.65
C PRO A 117 6.32 -6.61 -8.43
N VAL A 118 7.10 -7.49 -7.79
CA VAL A 118 6.66 -8.21 -6.58
C VAL A 118 6.30 -7.28 -5.41
N ASP A 119 7.04 -6.18 -5.22
CA ASP A 119 6.77 -5.22 -4.15
C ASP A 119 5.57 -4.33 -4.50
N ALA A 120 5.39 -3.99 -5.78
CA ALA A 120 4.20 -3.29 -6.26
C ALA A 120 2.94 -4.13 -6.03
N GLN A 121 2.99 -5.43 -6.31
CA GLN A 121 1.88 -6.36 -6.08
C GLN A 121 1.54 -6.47 -4.59
N LEU A 122 2.56 -6.61 -3.73
CA LEU A 122 2.39 -6.60 -2.28
C LEU A 122 1.75 -5.30 -1.79
N MET A 123 2.25 -4.14 -2.23
CA MET A 123 1.72 -2.83 -1.85
C MET A 123 0.27 -2.64 -2.30
N LEU A 124 -0.08 -3.02 -3.54
CA LEU A 124 -1.43 -2.90 -4.07
C LEU A 124 -2.42 -3.83 -3.33
N ALA A 125 -2.02 -5.08 -3.07
CA ALA A 125 -2.84 -6.02 -2.32
C ALA A 125 -3.07 -5.53 -0.89
N ALA A 126 -2.02 -5.03 -0.22
CA ALA A 126 -2.15 -4.46 1.13
C ALA A 126 -3.09 -3.25 1.16
N LEU A 127 -3.00 -2.36 0.17
CA LEU A 127 -3.88 -1.19 0.07
C LEU A 127 -5.35 -1.59 -0.14
N ARG A 128 -5.62 -2.61 -0.96
CA ARG A 128 -6.98 -3.12 -1.22
C ARG A 128 -7.53 -3.89 -0.03
N ALA A 129 -6.67 -4.64 0.66
CA ALA A 129 -7.01 -5.32 1.91
C ALA A 129 -7.42 -4.31 2.99
N ARG A 130 -6.69 -3.18 3.09
CA ARG A 130 -7.05 -2.06 3.98
C ARG A 130 -8.44 -1.49 3.67
N LEU A 131 -8.78 -1.31 2.39
CA LEU A 131 -10.11 -0.82 1.98
C LEU A 131 -11.24 -1.83 2.25
N SER A 132 -10.92 -3.13 2.22
CA SER A 132 -11.90 -4.21 2.41
C SER A 132 -11.99 -4.70 3.86
N GLY A 133 -11.12 -4.23 4.76
CA GLY A 133 -11.02 -4.76 6.12
C GLY A 133 -10.56 -6.22 6.18
N THR A 134 -9.67 -6.64 5.27
CA THR A 134 -9.16 -8.01 5.16
C THR A 134 -7.63 -8.06 5.24
N THR A 135 -7.06 -9.26 5.12
CA THR A 135 -5.61 -9.50 4.97
C THR A 135 -5.34 -10.25 3.67
N ALA A 136 -4.38 -9.80 2.87
CA ALA A 136 -3.94 -10.50 1.67
C ALA A 136 -2.86 -11.55 1.99
N HIS A 137 -2.99 -12.76 1.42
CA HIS A 137 -2.00 -13.83 1.55
C HIS A 137 -1.40 -14.15 0.18
N LEU A 138 -0.10 -13.88 0.03
CA LEU A 138 0.59 -13.94 -1.25
C LEU A 138 1.78 -14.92 -1.23
N ASP A 139 2.05 -15.50 -2.39
CA ASP A 139 3.26 -16.26 -2.73
C ASP A 139 3.85 -15.68 -4.03
N GLY A 140 5.04 -15.10 -3.94
CA GLY A 140 5.70 -14.41 -5.05
C GLY A 140 4.85 -13.29 -5.63
N GLY A 141 4.09 -12.58 -4.78
CA GLY A 141 3.19 -11.50 -5.20
C GLY A 141 1.85 -11.97 -5.80
N ARG A 142 1.55 -13.27 -5.77
CA ARG A 142 0.27 -13.84 -6.26
C ARG A 142 -0.57 -14.33 -5.09
N HIS A 143 -1.88 -14.14 -5.15
CA HIS A 143 -2.79 -14.68 -4.11
C HIS A 143 -2.70 -16.21 -4.04
N VAL A 144 -2.53 -16.74 -2.83
CA VAL A 144 -2.48 -18.21 -2.56
C VAL A 144 -3.88 -18.85 -2.68
N GLY A 145 -4.93 -18.05 -2.51
CA GLY A 145 -6.33 -18.47 -2.58
C GLY A 145 -7.14 -17.67 -3.59
N ALA A 146 -8.44 -17.53 -3.31
CA ALA A 146 -9.32 -16.72 -4.13
C ALA A 146 -8.83 -15.26 -4.20
N VAL A 147 -8.79 -14.71 -5.42
CA VAL A 147 -8.40 -13.32 -5.65
C VAL A 147 -9.56 -12.41 -5.22
N PRO A 148 -9.37 -11.48 -4.27
CA PRO A 148 -10.41 -10.56 -3.86
C PRO A 148 -10.91 -9.69 -5.03
N PRO A 149 -12.17 -9.24 -5.04
CA PRO A 149 -12.73 -8.47 -6.16
C PRO A 149 -11.94 -7.20 -6.51
N LEU A 150 -11.44 -6.46 -5.51
CA LEU A 150 -10.63 -5.26 -5.76
C LEU A 150 -9.32 -5.58 -6.48
N ASP A 151 -8.73 -6.74 -6.21
CA ASP A 151 -7.52 -7.21 -6.85
C ASP A 151 -7.81 -7.75 -8.26
N LEU A 152 -8.88 -8.52 -8.41
CA LEU A 152 -9.33 -9.06 -9.69
C LEU A 152 -9.62 -7.96 -10.72
N HIS A 153 -10.16 -6.84 -10.26
CA HIS A 153 -10.48 -5.68 -11.11
C HIS A 153 -9.38 -4.61 -11.14
N GLU A 154 -8.19 -4.93 -10.61
CA GLU A 154 -7.04 -4.02 -10.58
C GLU A 154 -7.39 -2.62 -10.05
N VAL A 155 -8.19 -2.55 -8.99
CA VAL A 155 -8.67 -1.27 -8.45
C VAL A 155 -7.49 -0.46 -7.93
N HIS A 156 -7.44 0.81 -8.31
CA HIS A 156 -6.46 1.79 -7.84
C HIS A 156 -7.15 2.90 -7.07
N THR A 157 -6.54 3.38 -5.99
CA THR A 157 -6.98 4.61 -5.33
C THR A 157 -6.40 5.79 -6.09
N ARG A 158 -7.24 6.78 -6.35
CA ARG A 158 -6.82 8.07 -6.88
C ARG A 158 -7.47 9.17 -6.06
N PRO A 159 -6.67 10.07 -5.47
CA PRO A 159 -7.25 11.25 -4.83
C PRO A 159 -8.00 12.06 -5.88
N ARG A 160 -9.24 12.41 -5.57
CA ARG A 160 -9.97 13.45 -6.28
C ARG A 160 -10.17 14.58 -5.30
N ASN A 161 -9.71 15.78 -5.67
CA ASN A 161 -10.23 16.98 -5.04
C ASN A 161 -11.75 16.95 -5.22
N GLY A 162 -12.48 16.96 -4.11
CA GLY A 162 -13.94 17.03 -4.14
C GLY A 162 -14.34 18.17 -5.07
N ARG A 163 -15.00 17.85 -6.17
CA ARG A 163 -15.73 18.86 -6.93
C ARG A 163 -17.09 18.94 -6.28
N ASP A 164 -17.52 20.14 -5.95
CA ASP A 164 -18.94 20.43 -5.80
C ASP A 164 -19.57 20.18 -7.16
N TRP A 165 -20.16 19.00 -7.32
CA TRP A 165 -20.97 18.71 -8.48
C TRP A 165 -22.35 19.31 -8.19
N PRO A 166 -22.75 20.37 -8.91
CA PRO A 166 -24.11 20.88 -8.77
C PRO A 166 -25.07 19.74 -9.13
N TRP A 167 -25.87 19.33 -8.16
CA TRP A 167 -26.94 18.37 -8.40
C TRP A 167 -28.04 19.08 -9.17
N HIS A 168 -28.32 18.60 -10.39
CA HIS A 168 -29.41 19.10 -11.22
C HIS A 168 -30.59 18.13 -11.13
N PRO A 169 -31.69 18.49 -10.43
CA PRO A 169 -32.86 17.62 -10.30
C PRO A 169 -33.73 17.58 -11.58
N ASP A 170 -33.47 18.47 -12.53
CA ASP A 170 -34.20 18.55 -13.79
C ASP A 170 -33.86 17.37 -14.73
N ARG A 171 -34.79 17.08 -15.65
CA ARG A 171 -34.61 16.03 -16.64
C ARG A 171 -33.36 16.31 -17.49
N VAL A 172 -32.46 15.32 -17.57
CA VAL A 172 -31.29 15.37 -18.47
C VAL A 172 -31.78 15.57 -19.92
N PRO A 173 -31.28 16.59 -20.64
CA PRO A 173 -31.67 16.83 -22.03
C PRO A 173 -31.41 15.61 -22.92
N ASP A 174 -32.31 15.35 -23.88
CA ASP A 174 -32.27 14.16 -24.74
C ASP A 174 -31.00 14.03 -25.63
N ARG A 175 -30.17 15.08 -25.70
CA ARG A 175 -28.91 15.11 -26.45
C ARG A 175 -27.74 15.73 -25.67
N LEU A 176 -27.57 15.34 -24.41
CA LEU A 176 -26.32 15.62 -23.72
C LEU A 176 -25.27 14.55 -24.07
N PRO A 177 -24.13 14.88 -24.71
CA PRO A 177 -23.02 13.94 -24.80
C PRO A 177 -22.56 13.66 -23.37
N VAL A 178 -22.54 12.39 -22.96
CA VAL A 178 -21.99 11.98 -21.67
C VAL A 178 -20.48 11.75 -21.88
N PRO A 179 -19.59 12.67 -21.47
CA PRO A 179 -18.16 12.46 -21.66
C PRO A 179 -17.59 11.43 -20.68
N GLN A 180 -18.24 11.27 -19.51
CA GLN A 180 -17.81 10.41 -18.42
C GLN A 180 -19.02 9.96 -17.60
N ALA A 181 -18.99 8.73 -17.09
CA ALA A 181 -19.96 8.21 -16.13
C ALA A 181 -19.22 7.59 -14.94
N TRP A 182 -19.80 7.71 -13.74
CA TRP A 182 -19.30 7.08 -12.53
C TRP A 182 -20.43 6.30 -11.86
N GLY A 183 -20.07 5.20 -11.21
CA GLY A 183 -20.97 4.40 -10.41
C GLY A 183 -20.33 4.12 -9.06
N TRP A 184 -21.17 3.97 -8.04
CA TRP A 184 -20.74 3.44 -6.76
C TRP A 184 -20.79 1.92 -6.85
N LEU A 185 -19.65 1.27 -6.61
CA LEU A 185 -19.63 -0.17 -6.42
C LEU A 185 -19.82 -0.44 -4.94
N PHE A 186 -20.99 -0.92 -4.57
CA PHE A 186 -21.23 -1.47 -3.24
C PHE A 186 -20.88 -2.95 -3.30
N ALA A 187 -19.77 -3.34 -2.69
CA ALA A 187 -19.53 -4.75 -2.39
C ALA A 187 -20.42 -5.12 -1.19
N PRO A 188 -21.20 -6.21 -1.24
CA PRO A 188 -21.94 -6.65 -0.06
C PRO A 188 -20.92 -6.95 1.06
N ASP A 189 -21.20 -6.49 2.28
CA ASP A 189 -20.48 -6.94 3.46
C ASP A 189 -20.52 -8.47 3.44
N ALA A 190 -19.36 -9.13 3.51
CA ALA A 190 -19.27 -10.57 3.65
C ALA A 190 -19.79 -10.96 5.05
N GLY A 191 -21.10 -10.85 5.25
CA GLY A 191 -21.81 -11.37 6.39
C GLY A 191 -21.73 -12.89 6.33
N LEU A 192 -20.94 -13.47 7.23
CA LEU A 192 -20.97 -14.89 7.55
C LEU A 192 -22.41 -15.29 7.84
N SER A 193 -23.00 -16.09 6.95
CA SER A 193 -24.20 -16.87 7.27
C SER A 193 -23.75 -18.13 8.00
N TRP A 194 -24.21 -18.27 9.25
CA TRP A 194 -24.02 -19.38 10.17
C TRP A 194 -24.47 -20.74 9.61
#